data_AF-A4YKK1-F1
#
_entry.id   AF-A4YKK1-F1
#
_cell.length_a   1.000
_cell.length_b   1.000
_cell.length_c   1.000
_cell.angle_alpha   90.00
_cell.angle_beta   90.00
_cell.angle_gamma   90.00
#
_symmetry.space_group_name_H-M   'P 1'
#
loop_
_entity.id
_entity.type
_entity.pdbx_description
1 polymer ?
#
loop_
_entity_poly.entity_id
_entity_poly.type
_entity_poly.pdbx_seq_one_letter_code
_entity_poly.pdbx_strand_id
1 'polypeptide(L)'
;MSFKVIDGGGPDKEDRERVEKERQKAWEREQAEAEFSYALRECAANMLRIIRGAGSPFYLVRQMQEVIRTSLSFHEVHGYWPQDVLAKVLHLESEAEMWNRRLREGHLDQASFDRWTRDGSFEMMDAEHTIYRGVLQIVASEMLGQATQQSAGDREFHDGLRTYNEAHDAHLRKFWAEQRNSAPAPAKGSKRVSPTSPPERQDSLPTKLKMDVAPAPQKSRSRKFDQNDLKELRKAIKANDKKRIAELTAKIGQPEN
;
A
#
# COMPACT_ATOMS: atom_id res chain seq x y z
N MET A 1 -33.17 53.39 34.72
CA MET A 1 -32.52 52.08 34.85
C MET A 1 -31.02 52.32 34.82
N SER A 2 -30.31 52.08 35.92
CA SER A 2 -28.86 52.31 35.99
C SER A 2 -28.10 51.08 35.51
N PHE A 3 -27.31 51.24 34.45
CA PHE A 3 -26.39 50.21 33.99
C PHE A 3 -25.21 50.14 34.98
N LYS A 4 -25.07 49.00 35.66
CA LYS A 4 -23.88 48.69 36.46
C LYS A 4 -22.78 48.31 35.49
N VAL A 5 -21.88 49.24 35.19
CA VAL A 5 -20.65 48.97 34.46
C VAL A 5 -19.83 48.05 35.36
N ILE A 6 -19.76 46.77 35.00
CA ILE A 6 -18.82 45.85 35.61
C ILE A 6 -17.48 46.24 34.99
N ASP A 7 -16.69 47.03 35.72
CA ASP A 7 -15.27 47.20 35.42
C ASP A 7 -14.62 45.84 35.58
N GLY A 8 -14.61 45.08 34.49
CA GLY A 8 -13.84 43.87 34.37
C GLY A 8 -12.38 44.27 34.42
N GLY A 9 -11.81 44.25 35.63
CA GLY A 9 -10.37 44.31 35.83
C GLY A 9 -9.74 43.24 34.97
N GLY A 10 -9.20 43.66 33.81
CA GLY A 10 -8.53 42.76 32.90
C GLY A 10 -7.39 42.05 33.63
N PRO A 11 -6.95 40.88 33.13
CA PRO A 11 -5.90 40.10 33.79
C PRO A 11 -4.70 40.99 34.07
N ASP A 12 -4.23 40.91 35.32
CA ASP A 12 -3.14 41.71 35.84
C ASP A 12 -1.91 41.57 34.94
N LYS A 13 -1.06 42.60 34.87
CA LYS A 13 0.12 42.60 33.99
C LYS A 13 1.01 41.39 34.27
N GLU A 14 1.14 41.02 35.53
CA GLU A 14 1.89 39.85 35.99
C GLU A 14 1.30 38.53 35.47
N ASP A 15 -0.03 38.41 35.40
CA ASP A 15 -0.69 37.22 34.86
C ASP A 15 -0.45 37.07 33.36
N ARG A 16 -0.43 38.17 32.60
CA ARG A 16 -0.13 38.15 31.16
C ARG A 16 1.30 37.70 30.90
N GLU A 17 2.27 38.26 31.63
CA GLU A 17 3.67 37.87 31.51
C GLU A 17 3.92 36.41 31.92
N ARG A 18 3.19 35.89 32.91
CA ARG A 18 3.24 34.48 33.30
C ARG A 18 2.73 33.57 32.17
N VAL A 19 1.57 33.88 31.61
CA VAL A 19 0.97 33.11 30.50
C VAL A 19 1.87 33.14 29.26
N GLU A 20 2.49 34.28 28.95
CA GLU A 20 3.44 34.39 27.84
C GLU A 20 4.68 33.51 28.05
N LYS A 21 5.26 33.52 29.26
CA LYS A 21 6.40 32.64 29.60
C LYS A 21 6.03 31.17 29.54
N GLU A 22 4.83 30.79 29.98
CA GLU A 22 4.34 29.40 29.88
C GLU A 22 4.13 28.97 28.43
N ARG A 23 3.54 29.83 27.60
CA ARG A 23 3.39 29.60 26.16
C ARG A 23 4.74 29.46 25.46
N GLN A 24 5.69 30.33 25.78
CA GLN A 24 7.04 30.29 25.21
C GLN A 24 7.74 28.97 25.55
N LYS A 25 7.67 28.54 26.82
CA LYS A 25 8.22 27.24 27.25
C LYS A 25 7.53 26.06 26.59
N ALA A 26 6.21 26.11 26.43
CA ALA A 26 5.46 25.06 25.74
C ALA A 26 5.87 24.96 24.27
N TRP A 27 6.02 26.10 23.60
CA TRP A 27 6.49 26.17 22.22
C TRP A 27 7.92 25.63 22.06
N GLU A 28 8.84 26.00 22.97
CA GLU A 28 10.22 25.48 22.97
C GLU A 28 10.24 23.95 23.16
N ARG A 29 9.38 23.42 24.03
CA ARG A 29 9.24 21.97 24.25
C ARG A 29 8.77 21.25 22.99
N GLU A 30 7.75 21.79 22.33
CA GLU A 30 7.20 21.24 21.10
C GLU A 30 8.21 21.29 19.95
N GLN A 31 8.92 22.40 19.81
CA GLN A 31 10.00 22.54 18.82
C GLN A 31 11.11 21.52 19.04
N ALA A 32 11.58 21.36 20.28
CA ALA A 32 12.63 20.40 20.60
C ALA A 32 12.19 18.94 20.33
N GLU A 33 10.93 18.58 20.64
CA GLU A 33 10.37 17.26 20.29
C GLU A 33 10.32 17.07 18.76
N ALA A 34 9.87 18.09 18.02
CA ALA A 34 9.74 18.02 16.56
C ALA A 34 11.10 17.90 15.86
N GLU A 35 12.10 18.68 16.29
CA GLU A 35 13.47 18.62 15.75
C GLU A 35 14.13 17.26 16.01
N PHE A 36 14.03 16.76 17.24
CA PHE A 36 14.54 15.44 17.59
C PHE A 36 13.84 14.34 16.78
N SER A 37 12.51 14.39 16.69
CA SER A 37 11.72 13.43 15.91
C SER A 37 12.12 13.43 14.43
N TYR A 38 12.35 14.60 13.84
CA TYR A 38 12.78 14.72 12.45
C TYR A 38 14.17 14.12 12.23
N ALA A 39 15.15 14.53 13.04
CA ALA A 39 16.52 14.03 12.96
C ALA A 39 16.58 12.50 13.10
N LEU A 40 15.80 11.95 14.05
CA LEU A 40 15.72 10.53 14.32
C LEU A 40 15.14 9.75 13.13
N ARG A 41 14.04 10.24 12.53
CA ARG A 41 13.45 9.61 11.32
C ARG A 41 14.40 9.65 10.13
N GLU A 42 15.08 10.78 9.91
CA GLU A 42 16.00 10.93 8.80
C GLU A 42 17.17 9.93 8.92
N CYS A 43 17.75 9.82 10.12
CA CYS A 43 18.81 8.88 10.42
C CYS A 43 18.34 7.43 10.25
N ALA A 44 17.22 7.05 10.85
CA ALA A 44 16.67 5.70 10.77
C ALA A 44 16.32 5.30 9.33
N ALA A 45 15.68 6.20 8.57
CA ALA A 45 15.35 5.96 7.17
C ALA A 45 16.61 5.77 6.30
N ASN A 46 17.65 6.57 6.50
CA ASN A 46 18.91 6.38 5.78
C ASN A 46 19.59 5.07 6.17
N MET A 47 19.58 4.66 7.45
CA MET A 47 20.09 3.36 7.88
C MET A 47 19.38 2.21 7.18
N LEU A 48 18.04 2.20 7.16
CA LEU A 48 17.26 1.18 6.46
C LEU A 48 17.58 1.16 4.96
N ARG A 49 17.75 2.33 4.34
CA ARG A 49 18.15 2.44 2.93
C ARG A 49 19.56 1.92 2.68
N ILE A 50 20.51 2.18 3.59
CA ILE A 50 21.89 1.67 3.49
C ILE A 50 21.87 0.15 3.57
N ILE A 51 21.13 -0.43 4.53
CA ILE A 51 20.97 -1.88 4.69
C ILE A 51 20.40 -2.49 3.40
N ARG A 52 19.42 -1.83 2.77
CA ARG A 52 18.87 -2.23 1.46
C ARG A 52 19.84 -2.02 0.28
N GLY A 53 20.91 -1.23 0.42
CA GLY A 53 21.84 -0.87 -0.65
C GLY A 53 21.44 0.35 -1.50
N ALA A 54 20.49 1.17 -1.05
CA ALA A 54 19.99 2.37 -1.74
C ALA A 54 20.12 3.67 -0.91
N GLY A 55 20.91 3.62 0.17
CA GLY A 55 21.15 4.74 1.08
C GLY A 55 22.45 5.48 0.79
N SER A 56 22.76 6.47 1.63
CA SER A 56 23.95 7.29 1.50
C SER A 56 24.83 7.15 2.75
N PRO A 57 25.80 6.22 2.76
CA PRO A 57 26.64 5.93 3.93
C PRO A 57 27.40 7.15 4.45
N PHE A 58 27.83 8.06 3.55
CA PHE A 58 28.59 9.26 3.93
C PHE A 58 27.77 10.29 4.73
N TYR A 59 26.43 10.25 4.69
CA TYR A 59 25.59 11.08 5.54
C TYR A 59 25.33 10.49 6.93
N LEU A 60 25.61 9.20 7.14
CA LEU A 60 25.21 8.49 8.35
C LEU A 60 25.82 9.12 9.61
N VAL A 61 27.13 9.37 9.62
CA VAL A 61 27.83 9.97 10.77
C VAL A 61 27.27 11.35 11.10
N ARG A 62 26.98 12.17 10.08
CA ARG A 62 26.37 13.50 10.28
C ARG A 62 24.96 13.41 10.85
N GLN A 63 24.14 12.49 10.35
CA GLN A 63 22.78 12.28 10.85
C GLN A 63 22.78 11.77 12.30
N MET A 64 23.70 10.87 12.66
CA MET A 64 23.88 10.43 14.05
C MET A 64 24.30 11.59 14.97
N GLN A 65 25.22 12.45 14.52
CA GLN A 65 25.61 13.65 15.27
C GLN A 65 24.41 14.58 15.50
N GLU A 66 23.55 14.74 14.50
CA GLU A 66 22.35 15.57 14.59
C GLU A 66 21.32 15.01 15.57
N VAL A 67 21.13 13.70 15.61
CA VAL A 67 20.28 13.02 16.61
C VAL A 67 20.81 13.27 18.02
N ILE A 68 22.13 13.16 18.23
CA ILE A 68 22.74 13.44 19.54
C ILE A 68 22.53 14.91 19.92
N ARG A 69 22.80 15.83 19.01
CA ARG A 69 22.65 17.28 19.23
C ARG A 69 21.21 17.64 19.64
N THR A 70 20.23 17.19 18.86
CA THR A 70 18.81 17.46 19.13
C THR A 70 18.31 16.75 20.39
N SER A 71 18.85 15.58 20.75
CA SER A 71 18.54 14.91 22.02
C SER A 71 19.04 15.69 23.24
N LEU A 72 20.19 16.37 23.14
CA LEU A 72 20.71 17.25 24.19
C LEU A 72 19.81 18.49 24.34
N SER A 73 19.44 19.14 23.23
CA SER A 73 18.48 20.26 23.24
C SER A 73 17.14 19.87 23.87
N PHE A 74 16.63 18.67 23.54
CA PHE A 74 15.44 18.13 24.17
C PHE A 74 15.63 17.99 25.69
N HIS A 75 16.75 17.41 26.13
CA HIS A 75 17.04 17.23 27.55
C HIS A 75 17.11 18.56 28.32
N GLU A 76 17.72 19.59 27.73
CA GLU A 76 17.83 20.93 28.34
C GLU A 76 16.46 21.56 28.61
N VAL A 77 15.49 21.37 27.71
CA VAL A 77 14.15 21.99 27.82
C VAL A 77 13.18 21.15 28.66
N HIS A 78 13.29 19.81 28.58
CA HIS A 78 12.36 18.88 29.22
C HIS A 78 12.85 18.36 30.58
N GLY A 79 14.16 18.30 30.80
CA GLY A 79 14.77 17.77 32.04
C GLY A 79 14.86 16.24 32.11
N TYR A 80 14.51 15.53 31.04
CA TYR A 80 14.61 14.07 30.92
C TYR A 80 15.06 13.66 29.51
N TRP A 81 15.45 12.39 29.32
CA TRP A 81 15.88 11.87 28.03
C TRP A 81 14.67 11.45 27.17
N PRO A 82 14.69 11.66 25.83
CA PRO A 82 13.53 11.46 24.95
C PRO A 82 13.23 9.97 24.64
N GLN A 83 13.12 9.11 25.65
CA GLN A 83 12.88 7.67 25.50
C GLN A 83 11.49 7.37 24.92
N ASP A 84 10.50 8.12 25.39
CA ASP A 84 9.11 8.07 24.93
C ASP A 84 9.00 8.52 23.47
N VAL A 85 9.67 9.61 23.10
CA VAL A 85 9.74 10.10 21.72
C VAL A 85 10.45 9.09 20.83
N LEU A 86 11.56 8.48 21.31
CA LEU A 86 12.28 7.42 20.60
C LEU A 86 11.36 6.25 20.26
N ALA A 87 10.65 5.73 21.26
CA ALA A 87 9.71 4.63 21.08
C ALA A 87 8.60 5.02 20.10
N LYS A 88 7.97 6.19 20.29
CA LYS A 88 6.89 6.71 19.44
C LYS A 88 7.33 6.92 17.98
N VAL A 89 8.53 7.46 17.76
CA VAL A 89 9.00 7.85 16.43
C VAL A 89 9.51 6.67 15.61
N LEU A 90 10.17 5.71 16.25
CA LEU A 90 10.69 4.51 15.58
C LEU A 90 9.67 3.37 15.53
N HIS A 91 8.56 3.47 16.26
CA HIS A 91 7.48 2.51 16.18
C HIS A 91 6.85 2.54 14.78
N LEU A 92 6.79 1.36 14.15
CA LEU A 92 5.95 1.16 12.98
C LEU A 92 4.53 1.01 13.47
N GLU A 93 3.79 2.11 13.39
CA GLU A 93 2.37 2.10 13.71
C GLU A 93 1.64 1.09 12.82
N SER A 94 0.72 0.35 13.43
CA SER A 94 -0.15 -0.53 12.67
C SER A 94 -1.07 0.31 11.77
N GLU A 95 -1.45 -0.24 10.62
CA GLU A 95 -2.41 0.40 9.72
C GLU A 95 -3.70 0.72 10.48
N ALA A 96 -4.19 -0.20 11.32
CA ALA A 96 -5.37 0.01 12.16
C ALA A 96 -5.25 1.25 13.08
N GLU A 97 -4.11 1.47 13.72
CA GLU A 97 -3.87 2.66 14.57
C GLU A 97 -3.85 3.94 13.75
N MET A 98 -3.19 3.93 12.59
CA MET A 98 -3.17 5.06 11.67
C MET A 98 -4.59 5.42 11.21
N TRP A 99 -5.42 4.43 10.90
CA TRP A 99 -6.81 4.66 10.49
C TRP A 99 -7.68 5.19 11.62
N ASN A 100 -7.59 4.63 12.81
CA ASN A 100 -8.31 5.12 13.99
C ASN A 100 -7.95 6.57 14.32
N ARG A 101 -6.69 6.96 14.12
CA ARG A 101 -6.27 8.36 14.22
C ARG A 101 -6.90 9.22 13.13
N ARG A 102 -6.80 8.84 11.85
CA ARG A 102 -7.38 9.59 10.72
C ARG A 102 -8.90 9.75 10.84
N LEU A 103 -9.60 8.74 11.34
CA LEU A 103 -11.04 8.81 11.62
C LEU A 103 -11.34 9.82 12.72
N ARG A 104 -10.61 9.79 13.84
CA ARG A 104 -10.75 10.76 14.94
C ARG A 104 -10.45 12.19 14.52
N GLU A 105 -9.47 12.38 13.63
CA GLU A 105 -9.08 13.68 13.08
C GLU A 105 -10.04 14.17 11.98
N GLY A 106 -11.03 13.36 11.57
CA GLY A 106 -11.98 13.70 10.51
C GLY A 106 -11.37 13.68 9.11
N HIS A 107 -10.20 13.09 8.94
CA HIS A 107 -9.53 12.92 7.64
C HIS A 107 -10.06 11.72 6.84
N LEU A 108 -10.82 10.82 7.50
CA LEU A 108 -11.47 9.69 6.86
C LEU A 108 -12.97 9.74 7.09
N ASP A 109 -13.74 9.62 6.01
CA ASP A 109 -15.20 9.51 6.09
C ASP A 109 -15.63 8.12 6.58
N GLN A 110 -16.70 8.09 7.38
CA GLN A 110 -17.25 6.85 7.94
C GLN A 110 -17.66 5.88 6.84
N ALA A 111 -18.18 6.35 5.70
CA ALA A 111 -18.55 5.47 4.60
C ALA A 111 -17.35 4.77 3.95
N SER A 112 -16.18 5.41 3.93
CA SER A 112 -14.95 4.77 3.45
C SER A 112 -14.44 3.72 4.44
N PHE A 113 -14.53 4.01 5.74
CA PHE A 113 -14.22 3.04 6.80
C PHE A 113 -15.13 1.80 6.72
N ASP A 114 -16.43 2.01 6.59
CA ASP A 114 -17.41 0.92 6.50
C ASP A 114 -17.21 0.08 5.22
N ARG A 115 -16.84 0.74 4.11
CA ARG A 115 -16.51 0.05 2.85
C ARG A 115 -15.30 -0.87 3.04
N TRP A 116 -14.20 -0.35 3.59
CA TRP A 116 -12.98 -1.13 3.82
C TRP A 116 -13.17 -2.28 4.81
N THR A 117 -14.00 -2.06 5.83
CA THR A 117 -14.43 -3.13 6.74
C THR A 117 -15.20 -4.22 6.00
N ARG A 118 -16.10 -3.84 5.08
CA ARG A 118 -16.93 -4.78 4.35
C ARG A 118 -16.14 -5.56 3.30
N ASP A 119 -15.25 -4.91 2.58
CA ASP A 119 -14.50 -5.51 1.48
C ASP A 119 -13.28 -6.33 1.94
N GLY A 120 -12.85 -6.16 3.19
CA GLY A 120 -11.72 -6.90 3.77
C GLY A 120 -10.36 -6.19 3.61
N SER A 121 -10.37 -4.90 3.23
CA SER A 121 -9.14 -4.13 3.02
C SER A 121 -8.32 -4.00 4.30
N PHE A 122 -8.97 -3.92 5.46
CA PHE A 122 -8.27 -3.80 6.74
C PHE A 122 -7.44 -5.05 7.06
N GLU A 123 -8.00 -6.23 6.82
CA GLU A 123 -7.32 -7.50 7.04
C GLU A 123 -6.11 -7.67 6.11
N MET A 124 -6.22 -7.21 4.86
CA MET A 124 -5.08 -7.19 3.94
C MET A 124 -3.98 -6.23 4.41
N MET A 125 -4.34 -5.01 4.84
CA MET A 125 -3.40 -4.01 5.33
C MET A 125 -2.71 -4.46 6.63
N ASP A 126 -3.44 -5.06 7.57
CA ASP A 126 -2.90 -5.59 8.82
C ASP A 126 -1.94 -6.77 8.56
N ALA A 127 -2.29 -7.62 7.60
CA ALA A 127 -1.41 -8.70 7.15
C ALA A 127 -0.12 -8.15 6.50
N GLU A 128 -0.21 -7.12 5.64
CA GLU A 128 0.97 -6.44 5.08
C GLU A 128 1.86 -5.85 6.19
N HIS A 129 1.26 -5.20 7.19
CA HIS A 129 1.99 -4.68 8.33
C HIS A 129 2.73 -5.77 9.10
N THR A 130 2.08 -6.91 9.34
CA THR A 130 2.67 -8.10 9.98
C THR A 130 3.85 -8.64 9.17
N ILE A 131 3.70 -8.70 7.84
CA ILE A 131 4.78 -9.08 6.92
C ILE A 131 5.98 -8.14 7.08
N TYR A 132 5.77 -6.82 7.08
CA TYR A 132 6.86 -5.86 7.24
C TYR A 132 7.60 -5.99 8.58
N ARG A 133 6.86 -6.21 9.67
CA ARG A 133 7.44 -6.44 11.00
C ARG A 133 8.29 -7.70 11.03
N GLY A 134 7.77 -8.82 10.51
CA GLY A 134 8.52 -10.06 10.40
C GLY A 134 9.82 -9.89 9.60
N VAL A 135 9.75 -9.23 8.44
CA VAL A 135 10.94 -8.93 7.60
C VAL A 135 11.96 -8.09 8.35
N LEU A 136 11.54 -7.02 9.02
CA LEU A 136 12.46 -6.16 9.76
C LEU A 136 13.10 -6.90 10.95
N GLN A 137 12.35 -7.75 11.63
CA GLN A 137 12.87 -8.60 12.69
C GLN A 137 13.91 -9.60 12.17
N ILE A 138 13.67 -10.23 11.02
CA ILE A 138 14.62 -11.13 10.36
C ILE A 138 15.92 -10.39 10.06
N VAL A 139 15.84 -9.24 9.38
CA VAL A 139 17.01 -8.44 8.99
C VAL A 139 17.79 -7.99 10.23
N ALA A 140 17.11 -7.48 11.26
CA ALA A 140 17.76 -7.08 12.51
C ALA A 140 18.43 -8.25 13.22
N SER A 141 17.77 -9.41 13.27
CA SER A 141 18.30 -10.63 13.89
C SER A 141 19.50 -11.19 13.14
N GLU A 142 19.47 -11.14 11.80
CA GLU A 142 20.58 -11.58 10.94
C GLU A 142 21.82 -10.69 11.15
N MET A 143 21.63 -9.36 11.18
CA MET A 143 22.72 -8.42 11.46
C MET A 143 23.36 -8.62 12.84
N LEU A 144 22.58 -9.10 13.82
CA LEU A 144 23.04 -9.37 15.18
C LEU A 144 23.46 -10.84 15.41
N GLY A 145 23.30 -11.73 14.43
CA GLY A 145 23.59 -13.16 14.58
C GLY A 145 22.66 -13.90 15.55
N GLN A 146 21.40 -13.47 15.70
CA GLN A 146 20.45 -13.99 16.68
C GLN A 146 19.46 -14.99 16.07
N ALA A 147 19.89 -16.24 15.87
CA ALA A 147 19.10 -17.28 15.18
C ALA A 147 17.69 -17.50 15.76
N THR A 148 17.50 -17.45 17.08
CA THR A 148 16.17 -17.62 17.70
C THR A 148 15.22 -16.48 17.33
N GLN A 149 15.73 -15.24 17.28
CA GLN A 149 14.94 -14.07 16.92
C GLN A 149 14.64 -14.04 15.43
N GLN A 150 15.56 -14.56 14.60
CA GLN A 150 15.31 -14.79 13.18
C GLN A 150 14.14 -15.76 12.96
N SER A 151 14.14 -16.91 13.66
CA SER A 151 13.02 -17.87 13.55
C SER A 151 11.68 -17.30 14.02
N ALA A 152 11.69 -16.38 14.99
CA ALA A 152 10.47 -15.68 15.40
C ALA A 152 9.98 -14.72 14.30
N GLY A 153 10.89 -13.97 13.69
CA GLY A 153 10.58 -13.11 12.53
C GLY A 153 10.09 -13.89 11.32
N ASP A 154 10.68 -15.06 11.02
CA ASP A 154 10.23 -15.96 9.95
C ASP A 154 8.79 -16.42 10.18
N ARG A 155 8.44 -16.80 11.42
CA ARG A 155 7.08 -17.18 11.77
C ARG A 155 6.11 -16.01 11.56
N GLU A 156 6.44 -14.82 12.07
CA GLU A 156 5.60 -13.61 11.91
C GLU A 156 5.40 -13.26 10.43
N PHE A 157 6.46 -13.32 9.63
CA PHE A 157 6.41 -13.11 8.19
C PHE A 157 5.47 -14.11 7.49
N HIS A 158 5.64 -15.40 7.76
CA HIS A 158 4.83 -16.45 7.14
C HIS A 158 3.36 -16.43 7.59
N ASP A 159 3.11 -16.12 8.86
CA ASP A 159 1.76 -15.94 9.39
C ASP A 159 1.08 -14.74 8.72
N GLY A 160 1.79 -13.61 8.57
CA GLY A 160 1.31 -12.46 7.81
C GLY A 160 0.98 -12.81 6.35
N LEU A 161 1.86 -13.56 5.66
CA LEU A 161 1.63 -13.99 4.28
C LEU A 161 0.40 -14.89 4.14
N ARG A 162 0.18 -15.80 5.09
CA ARG A 162 -1.01 -16.66 5.12
C ARG A 162 -2.28 -15.81 5.26
N THR A 163 -2.32 -14.92 6.25
CA THR A 163 -3.46 -14.02 6.48
C THR A 163 -3.74 -13.13 5.27
N TYR A 164 -2.69 -12.60 4.63
CA TYR A 164 -2.81 -11.78 3.43
C TYR A 164 -3.50 -12.54 2.29
N ASN A 165 -3.03 -13.75 2.01
CA ASN A 165 -3.60 -14.59 0.95
C ASN A 165 -5.05 -14.96 1.24
N GLU A 166 -5.37 -15.31 2.49
CA GLU A 166 -6.74 -15.61 2.91
C GLU A 166 -7.69 -14.41 2.72
N ALA A 167 -7.24 -13.22 3.13
CA ALA A 167 -7.98 -11.97 2.97
C ALA A 167 -8.17 -11.60 1.49
N HIS A 168 -7.11 -11.71 0.70
CA HIS A 168 -7.13 -11.47 -0.75
C HIS A 168 -8.09 -12.43 -1.48
N ASP A 169 -8.06 -13.72 -1.17
CA ASP A 169 -8.95 -14.72 -1.77
C ASP A 169 -10.41 -14.52 -1.34
N ALA A 170 -10.65 -14.08 -0.10
CA ALA A 170 -11.97 -13.69 0.35
C ALA A 170 -12.50 -12.45 -0.41
N HIS A 171 -11.65 -11.46 -0.63
CA HIS A 171 -11.97 -10.25 -1.41
C HIS A 171 -12.35 -10.61 -2.85
N LEU A 172 -11.54 -11.43 -3.53
CA LEU A 172 -11.83 -11.89 -4.89
C LEU A 172 -13.15 -12.68 -4.96
N ARG A 173 -13.41 -13.56 -3.99
CA ARG A 173 -14.67 -14.33 -3.93
C ARG A 173 -15.89 -13.43 -3.83
N LYS A 174 -15.84 -12.37 -3.00
CA LYS A 174 -16.92 -11.38 -2.89
C LYS A 174 -17.14 -10.64 -4.21
N PHE A 175 -16.06 -10.13 -4.81
CA PHE A 175 -16.12 -9.42 -6.09
C PHE A 175 -16.75 -10.26 -7.21
N TRP A 176 -16.36 -11.54 -7.33
CA TRP A 176 -16.94 -12.44 -8.33
C TRP A 176 -18.40 -12.81 -8.03
N ALA A 177 -18.78 -12.92 -6.75
CA ALA A 177 -20.18 -13.14 -6.37
C ALA A 177 -21.06 -11.93 -6.72
N GLU A 178 -20.57 -10.72 -6.48
CA GLU A 178 -21.26 -9.47 -6.85
C GLU A 178 -21.40 -9.32 -8.37
N GLN A 179 -20.35 -9.62 -9.14
CA GLN A 179 -20.44 -9.66 -10.60
C GLN A 179 -21.48 -10.68 -11.10
N ARG A 180 -21.53 -11.87 -10.49
CA ARG A 180 -22.54 -12.88 -10.85
C ARG A 180 -23.96 -12.43 -10.51
N ASN A 181 -24.15 -11.74 -9.39
CA ASN A 181 -25.46 -11.24 -8.96
C ASN A 181 -25.92 -10.01 -9.75
N SER A 182 -24.99 -9.20 -10.25
CA SER A 182 -25.26 -8.01 -11.06
C SER A 182 -25.36 -8.30 -12.57
N ALA A 183 -24.94 -9.48 -13.01
CA ALA A 183 -25.08 -9.89 -14.40
C ALA A 183 -26.57 -9.91 -14.80
N PRO A 184 -26.97 -9.21 -15.87
CA PRO A 184 -28.37 -9.21 -16.31
C PRO A 184 -28.81 -10.63 -16.63
N ALA A 185 -29.99 -11.01 -16.16
CA ALA A 185 -30.57 -12.31 -16.46
C ALA A 185 -30.52 -12.55 -17.99
N PRO A 186 -30.07 -13.73 -18.46
CA PRO A 186 -29.97 -13.99 -19.88
C PRO A 186 -31.32 -13.71 -20.52
N ALA A 187 -31.34 -12.78 -21.49
CA ALA A 187 -32.55 -12.33 -22.14
C ALA A 187 -33.33 -13.57 -22.63
N LYS A 188 -34.51 -13.81 -22.03
CA LYS A 188 -35.39 -14.90 -22.41
C LYS A 188 -35.85 -14.68 -23.84
N GLY A 189 -35.20 -15.38 -24.77
CA GLY A 189 -35.75 -15.68 -26.09
C GLY A 189 -35.42 -14.68 -27.20
N SER A 190 -34.26 -14.84 -27.81
CA SER A 190 -34.26 -14.90 -29.28
C SER A 190 -34.48 -16.36 -29.64
N LYS A 191 -35.64 -16.67 -30.24
CA LYS A 191 -35.94 -18.00 -30.79
C LYS A 191 -34.76 -18.39 -31.68
N ARG A 192 -34.01 -19.38 -31.24
CA ARG A 192 -32.99 -20.05 -32.03
C ARG A 192 -33.71 -20.55 -33.27
N VAL A 193 -33.53 -19.88 -34.41
CA VAL A 193 -34.00 -20.35 -35.70
C VAL A 193 -33.30 -21.68 -35.91
N SER A 194 -34.08 -22.76 -35.88
CA SER A 194 -33.64 -24.11 -36.16
C SER A 194 -32.91 -24.08 -37.52
N PRO A 195 -31.66 -24.55 -37.63
CA PRO A 195 -31.05 -24.74 -38.93
C PRO A 195 -31.88 -25.78 -39.69
N THR A 196 -32.38 -25.34 -40.86
CA THR A 196 -33.08 -26.15 -41.85
C THR A 196 -32.27 -27.40 -42.18
N SER A 197 -33.00 -28.50 -42.34
CA SER A 197 -32.62 -29.90 -42.52
C SER A 197 -31.32 -30.20 -43.29
N PRO A 198 -30.56 -31.25 -42.92
CA PRO A 198 -29.49 -31.80 -43.75
C PRO A 198 -30.07 -32.60 -44.93
N PRO A 199 -29.44 -32.57 -46.12
CA PRO A 199 -29.81 -33.46 -47.22
C PRO A 199 -29.39 -34.89 -46.93
N GLU A 200 -30.33 -35.77 -47.24
CA GLU A 200 -30.30 -37.23 -47.32
C GLU A 200 -29.04 -37.75 -48.07
N ARG A 201 -28.28 -38.65 -47.44
CA ARG A 201 -27.32 -39.53 -48.15
C ARG A 201 -27.42 -40.94 -47.59
N GLN A 202 -27.83 -41.84 -48.48
CA GLN A 202 -27.96 -43.27 -48.30
C GLN A 202 -26.59 -43.95 -48.14
N ASP A 203 -26.56 -44.89 -47.20
CA ASP A 203 -25.88 -46.19 -47.17
C ASP A 203 -24.58 -46.39 -47.96
N SER A 204 -23.49 -46.66 -47.23
CA SER A 204 -22.90 -48.01 -47.16
C SER A 204 -21.62 -48.02 -46.30
N LEU A 205 -21.62 -48.90 -45.29
CA LEU A 205 -20.42 -49.46 -44.63
C LEU A 205 -19.78 -50.51 -45.57
N PRO A 206 -18.56 -51.06 -45.34
CA PRO A 206 -17.74 -50.97 -44.12
C PRO A 206 -16.24 -50.70 -44.39
N THR A 207 -15.45 -50.57 -43.33
CA THR A 207 -14.22 -51.36 -43.07
C THR A 207 -13.13 -50.53 -42.37
N LYS A 208 -12.60 -51.16 -41.31
CA LYS A 208 -11.40 -50.86 -40.54
C LYS A 208 -10.27 -50.20 -41.35
N LEU A 209 -9.75 -49.09 -40.84
CA LEU A 209 -8.32 -48.77 -40.91
C LEU A 209 -7.92 -47.88 -39.73
N LYS A 210 -6.98 -48.42 -38.95
CA LYS A 210 -6.09 -47.66 -38.07
C LYS A 210 -5.42 -46.56 -38.90
N MET A 211 -5.21 -45.37 -38.33
CA MET A 211 -3.98 -44.58 -38.44
C MET A 211 -4.14 -43.22 -37.75
N ASP A 212 -3.28 -43.01 -36.76
CA ASP A 212 -2.54 -41.80 -36.44
C ASP A 212 -3.25 -40.44 -36.51
N VAL A 213 -3.51 -39.92 -35.31
CA VAL A 213 -3.88 -38.53 -35.04
C VAL A 213 -2.74 -37.62 -35.49
N ALA A 214 -2.91 -36.99 -36.66
CA ALA A 214 -2.11 -35.84 -37.06
C ALA A 214 -2.71 -34.57 -36.42
N PRO A 215 -1.96 -33.80 -35.62
CA PRO A 215 -2.44 -32.52 -35.13
C PRO A 215 -2.44 -31.48 -36.26
N ALA A 216 -3.55 -30.76 -36.39
CA ALA A 216 -3.65 -29.59 -37.27
C ALA A 216 -2.61 -28.52 -36.86
N PRO A 217 -1.94 -27.83 -37.79
CA PRO A 217 -0.99 -26.79 -37.45
C PRO A 217 -1.76 -25.50 -37.09
N GLN A 218 -2.05 -25.32 -35.80
CA GLN A 218 -2.40 -24.00 -35.27
C GLN A 218 -1.14 -23.11 -35.30
N LYS A 219 -0.94 -22.38 -36.40
CA LYS A 219 0.04 -21.28 -36.47
C LYS A 219 -0.58 -19.98 -35.95
N SER A 220 -0.94 -19.92 -34.68
CA SER A 220 -1.02 -18.63 -33.96
C SER A 220 0.37 -18.33 -33.43
N ARG A 221 1.23 -17.78 -34.30
CA ARG A 221 2.50 -17.18 -33.84
C ARG A 221 2.14 -16.01 -32.94
N SER A 222 2.23 -16.20 -31.63
CA SER A 222 2.39 -15.12 -30.65
C SER A 222 3.54 -14.23 -31.13
N ARG A 223 3.19 -13.07 -31.71
CA ARG A 223 4.16 -12.04 -32.06
C ARG A 223 4.46 -11.31 -30.76
N LYS A 224 5.62 -11.63 -30.16
CA LYS A 224 6.17 -10.87 -29.04
C LYS A 224 6.28 -9.40 -29.43
N PHE A 225 5.80 -8.52 -28.57
CA PHE A 225 5.94 -7.08 -28.70
C PHE A 225 7.43 -6.74 -28.68
N ASP A 226 7.98 -6.30 -29.82
CA ASP A 226 9.42 -6.12 -29.98
C ASP A 226 9.87 -4.66 -29.81
N GLN A 227 11.18 -4.42 -29.90
CA GLN A 227 11.75 -3.08 -29.75
C GLN A 227 11.33 -2.12 -30.89
N ASN A 228 10.89 -2.65 -32.03
CA ASN A 228 10.37 -1.83 -33.13
C ASN A 228 8.94 -1.38 -32.85
N ASP A 229 8.08 -2.23 -32.27
CA ASP A 229 6.75 -1.85 -31.82
C ASP A 229 6.81 -0.70 -30.79
N LEU A 230 7.80 -0.69 -29.88
CA LEU A 230 8.05 0.42 -28.94
C LEU A 230 8.44 1.73 -29.64
N LYS A 231 9.26 1.66 -30.70
CA LYS A 231 9.63 2.85 -31.49
C LYS A 231 8.44 3.39 -32.26
N GLU A 232 7.60 2.51 -32.82
CA GLU A 232 6.36 2.91 -33.47
C GLU A 232 5.38 3.55 -32.50
N LEU A 233 5.24 3.01 -31.28
CA LEU A 233 4.36 3.57 -30.25
C LEU A 233 4.80 4.99 -29.87
N ARG A 234 6.11 5.22 -29.67
CA ARG A 234 6.65 6.56 -29.38
C ARG A 234 6.39 7.54 -30.53
N LYS A 235 6.53 7.09 -31.78
CA LYS A 235 6.24 7.91 -32.96
C LYS A 235 4.75 8.26 -33.06
N ALA A 236 3.87 7.30 -32.78
CA ALA A 236 2.42 7.51 -32.77
C ALA A 236 1.97 8.48 -31.67
N ILE A 237 2.55 8.39 -30.47
CA ILE A 237 2.30 9.35 -29.37
C ILE A 237 2.73 10.75 -29.78
N LYS A 238 3.92 10.91 -30.36
CA LYS A 238 4.42 12.23 -30.82
C LYS A 238 3.54 12.83 -31.94
N ALA A 239 2.96 11.99 -32.78
CA ALA A 239 2.04 12.40 -33.86
C ALA A 239 0.57 12.53 -33.41
N ASN A 240 0.25 12.19 -32.15
CA ASN A 240 -1.11 12.15 -31.60
C ASN A 240 -2.08 11.26 -32.40
N ASP A 241 -1.59 10.16 -32.98
CA ASP A 241 -2.38 9.20 -33.76
C ASP A 241 -3.06 8.16 -32.84
N LYS A 242 -4.29 8.49 -32.42
CA LYS A 242 -5.08 7.67 -31.48
C LYS A 242 -5.35 6.25 -32.00
N LYS A 243 -5.50 6.07 -33.31
CA LYS A 243 -5.81 4.76 -33.90
C LYS A 243 -4.62 3.83 -33.79
N ARG A 244 -3.43 4.35 -34.09
CA ARG A 244 -2.17 3.58 -34.03
C ARG A 244 -1.76 3.24 -32.59
N ILE A 245 -2.04 4.13 -31.64
CA ILE A 245 -1.82 3.87 -30.21
C ILE A 245 -2.70 2.70 -29.74
N ALA A 246 -4.00 2.72 -30.04
CA ALA A 246 -4.91 1.65 -29.62
C ALA A 246 -4.52 0.27 -30.17
N GLU A 247 -4.08 0.22 -31.43
CA GLU A 247 -3.61 -1.00 -32.09
C GLU A 247 -2.35 -1.59 -31.42
N LEU A 248 -1.38 -0.74 -31.07
CA LEU A 248 -0.14 -1.17 -30.42
C LEU A 248 -0.35 -1.52 -28.94
N THR A 249 -1.22 -0.83 -28.22
CA THR A 249 -1.55 -1.16 -26.83
C THR A 249 -2.32 -2.48 -26.72
N ALA A 250 -3.18 -2.80 -27.69
CA ALA A 250 -3.90 -4.07 -27.73
C ALA A 250 -2.97 -5.29 -27.86
N LYS A 251 -1.79 -5.13 -28.48
CA LYS A 251 -0.77 -6.19 -28.55
C LYS A 251 -0.08 -6.49 -27.21
N ILE A 252 -0.09 -5.55 -26.25
CA ILE A 252 0.59 -5.70 -24.96
C ILE A 252 -0.27 -6.54 -23.97
N GLY A 253 -1.59 -6.57 -24.14
CA GLY A 253 -2.53 -7.14 -23.18
C GLY A 253 -3.08 -8.53 -23.50
N GLN A 254 -2.61 -9.23 -24.54
CA GLN A 254 -3.06 -10.60 -24.80
C GLN A 254 -2.17 -11.60 -24.06
N PRO A 255 -2.70 -12.32 -23.04
CA PRO A 255 -1.95 -13.34 -22.32
C PRO A 255 -1.68 -14.56 -23.23
N GLU A 256 -0.52 -15.19 -23.00
CA GLU A 256 -0.13 -16.42 -23.68
C GLU A 256 -1.11 -17.57 -23.31
N ASN A 257 -1.82 -18.11 -24.30
CA ASN A 257 -2.51 -19.39 -24.21
C ASN A 257 -1.74 -20.43 -25.04
#